data_AF-A0A0Q9PFA9-F1
#
_entry.id   AF-A0A0Q9PFA9-F1
#
_cell.length_a   1.000
_cell.length_b   1.000
_cell.length_c   1.000
_cell.angle_alpha   90.00
_cell.angle_beta   90.00
_cell.angle_gamma   90.00
#
_symmetry.space_group_name_H-M   'P 1'
#
loop_
_entity.id
_entity.type
_entity.pdbx_description
1 polymer ?
#
loop_
_entity_poly.entity_id
_entity_poly.type
_entity_poly.pdbx_seq_one_letter_code
_entity_poly.pdbx_strand_id
1 'polypeptide(L)' 'MRTLSDYQWRDEHGHLFGAYVFEQDGLLAGLDLWSIDGQSTPTAMPPIARLVPLSTTQV' A
#
# COMPACT_ATOMS: atom_id res chain seq x y z
N MET A 1 -11.80 9.61 8.08
CA MET A 1 -10.61 9.00 7.46
C MET A 1 -10.80 8.99 5.95
N ARG A 2 -9.84 9.56 5.20
CA ARG A 2 -9.85 9.58 3.73
C ARG A 2 -8.49 9.10 3.20
N THR A 3 -8.51 8.17 2.25
CA THR A 3 -7.28 7.73 1.56
C THR A 3 -6.79 8.83 0.62
N LEU A 4 -5.50 9.14 0.71
CA LEU A 4 -4.81 10.13 -0.12
C LEU A 4 -4.18 9.49 -1.36
N SER A 5 -3.59 8.31 -1.19
CA SER A 5 -2.87 7.57 -2.23
C SER A 5 -2.68 6.13 -1.79
N ASP A 6 -2.66 5.23 -2.76
CA ASP A 6 -2.48 3.80 -2.57
C ASP A 6 -1.53 3.20 -3.61
N TYR A 7 -0.70 2.29 -3.13
CA TYR A 7 0.38 1.67 -3.89
C TYR A 7 0.40 0.16 -3.63
N GLN A 8 1.03 -0.56 -4.55
CA GLN A 8 1.34 -1.96 -4.41
C GLN A 8 2.78 -2.24 -4.82
N TRP A 9 3.31 -3.37 -4.37
CA TRP A 9 4.58 -3.91 -4.84
C TRP A 9 4.62 -5.43 -4.69
N ARG A 10 5.55 -6.07 -5.39
CA ARG A 10 5.95 -7.46 -5.15
C ARG A 10 7.30 -7.52 -4.48
N ASP A 11 7.44 -8.37 -3.47
CA ASP A 11 8.74 -8.67 -2.88
C ASP A 11 9.55 -9.65 -3.76
N GLU A 12 10.70 -10.08 -3.26
CA GLU A 12 11.60 -11.02 -3.94
C GLU A 12 11.04 -12.46 -3.98
N HIS A 13 10.08 -12.79 -3.12
CA HIS A 13 9.40 -14.08 -3.08
C HIS A 13 8.10 -14.09 -3.92
N GLY A 14 7.77 -12.94 -4.53
CA GLY A 14 6.58 -12.77 -5.38
C GLY A 14 5.30 -12.43 -4.63
N HIS A 15 5.34 -12.27 -3.30
CA HIS A 15 4.18 -11.86 -2.51
C HIS A 15 3.73 -10.46 -2.88
N LEU A 16 2.42 -10.26 -2.98
CA LEU A 16 1.80 -9.00 -3.35
C LEU A 16 1.32 -8.26 -2.10
N PHE A 17 1.84 -7.04 -1.94
CA PHE A 17 1.53 -6.17 -0.80
C PHE A 17 0.97 -4.84 -1.27
N GLY A 18 0.23 -4.19 -0.37
CA GLY A 18 -0.31 -2.86 -0.56
C GLY A 18 0.15 -1.89 0.54
N ALA A 19 0.19 -0.60 0.22
CA ALA A 19 0.36 0.50 1.15
C ALA A 19 -0.64 1.61 0.83
N TYR A 20 -1.32 2.16 1.84
CA TYR A 20 -2.20 3.32 1.65
C TYR A 20 -1.89 4.39 2.67
N VAL A 21 -1.91 5.63 2.22
CA VAL A 21 -1.72 6.82 3.06
C VAL A 21 -3.08 7.44 3.29
N PHE A 22 -3.38 7.84 4.53
CA PHE A 22 -4.69 8.41 4.86
C PHE A 22 -4.58 9.64 5.75
N GLU A 23 -5.59 10.49 5.64
CA GLU A 23 -5.78 11.65 6.50
C GLU A 23 -6.99 11.51 7.42
N GLN A 24 -6.97 12.30 8.49
CA GLN A 24 -8.10 12.59 9.35
C GLN A 24 -8.12 14.08 9.65
N ASP A 25 -9.27 14.73 9.44
CA ASP A 25 -9.47 16.16 9.70
C ASP A 25 -8.43 17.08 9.02
N GLY A 26 -8.04 16.72 7.78
CA GLY A 26 -7.06 17.47 6.98
C GLY A 26 -5.60 17.29 7.40
N LEU A 27 -5.33 16.42 8.38
CA LEU A 27 -3.99 16.08 8.84
C LEU A 27 -3.59 14.69 8.35
N LEU A 28 -2.32 14.54 7.96
CA LEU A 28 -1.74 13.23 7.66
C LEU A 28 -1.83 12.36 8.91
N ALA A 29 -2.66 11.31 8.85
CA ALA A 29 -2.97 10.46 9.99
C ALA A 29 -2.06 9.23 10.03
N GLY A 30 -1.71 8.69 8.87
CA GLY A 30 -0.79 7.55 8.83
C GLY A 30 -0.64 6.90 7.46
N LEU A 31 0.07 5.78 7.50
CA LEU A 31 0.24 4.83 6.42
C LEU A 31 0.08 3.43 7.00
N ASP A 32 -0.66 2.59 6.30
CA ASP A 32 -0.85 1.18 6.64
C ASP A 32 -0.35 0.29 5.51
N LEU A 33 0.17 -0.88 5.89
CA LEU A 33 0.64 -1.93 4.99
C LEU A 33 -0.25 -3.16 5.13
N TRP A 34 -0.55 -3.83 4.03
CA TRP A 34 -1.30 -5.08 4.06
C TRP A 34 -0.84 -6.08 3.00
N SER A 35 -1.21 -7.34 3.21
CA SER A 35 -1.06 -8.39 2.21
C SER A 35 -2.26 -8.39 1.28
N ILE A 36 -2.02 -8.19 -0.01
CA ILE A 36 -3.10 -8.26 -1.01
C ILE A 36 -3.44 -9.73 -1.32
N ASP A 37 -2.45 -10.62 -1.31
CA ASP A 37 -2.62 -12.05 -1.63
C ASP A 37 -2.82 -12.97 -0.40
N GLY A 38 -2.70 -12.42 0.80
CA GLY A 38 -2.86 -13.14 2.07
C GLY A 38 -1.74 -14.12 2.39
N GLN A 39 -0.62 -14.11 1.66
CA GLN A 39 0.45 -15.11 1.81
C GLN A 39 1.51 -14.73 2.85
N SER A 40 1.66 -13.45 3.17
CA SER A 40 2.70 -12.97 4.07
C SER A 40 2.33 -11.64 4.72
N THR A 41 2.87 -11.32 5.90
CA THR A 41 2.66 -10.03 6.58
C THR A 41 3.79 -9.06 6.22
N PRO A 42 3.50 -7.89 5.62
CA PRO A 42 4.55 -6.91 5.34
C PRO A 42 5.10 -6.32 6.64
N THR A 43 6.42 -6.34 6.80
CA THR A 43 7.11 -5.72 7.96
C THR A 43 7.68 -4.34 7.65
N ALA A 44 7.87 -4.03 6.36
CA ALA A 44 8.39 -2.76 5.89
C ALA A 44 7.95 -2.49 4.45
N MET A 45 7.94 -1.21 4.08
CA MET A 45 7.74 -0.75 2.71
C MET A 45 9.03 -0.93 1.89
N PRO A 46 8.96 -1.24 0.59
CA PRO A 46 10.13 -1.30 -0.27
C PRO A 46 10.69 0.11 -0.52
N PRO A 47 11.86 0.22 -1.15
CA PRO A 47 12.30 1.48 -1.74
C PRO A 47 11.22 2.09 -2.64
N ILE A 48 11.06 3.42 -2.58
CA ILE A 48 10.00 4.14 -3.30
C ILE A 48 9.94 3.83 -4.81
N ALA A 49 11.07 3.51 -5.44
CA ALA A 49 11.18 3.19 -6.86
C ALA A 49 10.50 1.85 -7.24
N ARG A 50 10.16 1.00 -6.28
CA ARG A 50 9.44 -0.27 -6.50
C ARG A 50 7.93 -0.16 -6.27
N LEU A 51 7.46 0.98 -5.74
CA LEU A 51 6.04 1.21 -5.55
C LEU A 51 5.39 1.54 -6.90
N VAL A 52 4.29 0.87 -7.19
CA VAL A 52 3.42 1.20 -8.33
C VAL A 52 2.04 1.57 -7.79
N PRO A 53 1.32 2.52 -8.42
CA PRO A 53 -0.05 2.83 -8.00
C PRO A 53 -0.90 1.56 -7.96
N LEU A 54 -1.71 1.42 -6.91
CA LEU A 54 -2.72 0.37 -6.87
C LEU A 54 -3.85 0.83 -7.81
N SER A 55 -3.78 0.39 -9.07
CA SER A 55 -4.81 0.73 -10.05
C SER A 55 -6.14 0.17 -9.58
N THR A 56 -7.06 1.05 -9.19
CA THR A 56 -8.48 0.71 -9.13
C THR A 56 -8.94 0.55 -10.57
N THR A 57 -9.11 -0.69 -11.02
CA THR A 57 -10.02 -0.92 -12.15
C THR A 57 -11.39 -0.47 -11.66
N GLN A 58 -11.77 0.77 -11.99
CA GLN A 58 -13.16 1.19 -11.91
C GLN A 58 -13.92 0.31 -12.91
N VAL A 59 -14.62 -0.68 -12.38
CA VAL A 59 -15.70 -1.39 -13.06
C VAL A 59 -17.02 -0.80 -12.59
#